data_AF-A0A0B7GUR2-F1
#
_entry.id   AF-A0A0B7GUR2-F1
#
_cell.length_a   1.000
_cell.length_b   1.000
_cell.length_c   1.000
_cell.angle_alpha   90.00
_cell.angle_beta   90.00
_cell.angle_gamma   90.00
#
_symmetry.space_group_name_H-M   'P 1'
#
loop_
_entity.id
_entity.type
_entity.pdbx_description
1 polymer ?
#
loop_
_entity_poly.entity_id
_entity_poly.type
_entity_poly.pdbx_seq_one_letter_code
_entity_poly.pdbx_strand_id
1 'polypeptide(L)'
;MPYRQKFDTFIRDYDGLGYITNTGNFSDRVVNGSGTVFLNAVSREGQSLEAICQKAAAAFIGVKAEDLLEDVKVFFDELVEDGFLTRGETIAELDANDVRFSYAAIEPKTIKKDFTPVIPRAKESTQDVLEKHFKHKPPSFQAFK
;
A
#
# COMPACT_ATOMS: atom_id res chain seq x y z
N MET A 1 9.92 10.74 -10.57
CA MET A 1 10.17 10.60 -9.12
C MET A 1 9.99 9.14 -8.74
N PRO A 2 10.92 8.49 -8.03
CA PRO A 2 10.71 7.15 -7.51
C PRO A 2 9.60 7.08 -6.45
N TYR A 3 8.96 5.93 -6.39
CA TYR A 3 8.00 5.52 -5.37
C TYR A 3 8.62 4.46 -4.47
N ARG A 4 8.19 4.44 -3.21
CA ARG A 4 8.64 3.47 -2.21
C ARG A 4 7.51 3.12 -1.24
N GLN A 5 7.39 1.85 -0.91
CA GLN A 5 6.54 1.39 0.19
C GLN A 5 7.10 1.87 1.53
N LYS A 6 6.26 2.55 2.33
CA LYS A 6 6.66 2.99 3.68
C LYS A 6 6.90 1.81 4.62
N PHE A 7 7.68 2.04 5.66
CA PHE A 7 8.10 1.01 6.60
C PHE A 7 6.91 0.32 7.29
N ASP A 8 5.95 1.12 7.76
CA ASP A 8 4.76 0.67 8.48
C ASP A 8 3.63 0.16 7.55
N THR A 9 3.88 0.11 6.24
CA THR A 9 2.92 -0.37 5.25
C THR A 9 3.14 -1.86 4.95
N PHE A 10 2.06 -2.63 4.88
CA PHE A 10 2.05 -4.05 4.57
C PHE A 10 1.04 -4.34 3.46
N ILE A 11 1.46 -5.20 2.53
CA ILE A 11 0.67 -5.61 1.35
C ILE A 11 0.44 -7.12 1.45
N ARG A 12 -0.79 -7.56 1.15
CA ARG A 12 -1.20 -8.97 1.10
C ARG A 12 -2.01 -9.21 -0.16
N ASP A 13 -1.78 -10.35 -0.79
CA ASP A 13 -2.53 -10.82 -1.94
C ASP A 13 -3.38 -12.03 -1.52
N TYR A 14 -4.70 -11.88 -1.58
CA TYR A 14 -5.65 -12.96 -1.33
C TYR A 14 -6.28 -13.41 -2.65
N ASP A 15 -5.48 -14.07 -3.49
CA ASP A 15 -5.95 -14.70 -4.74
C ASP A 15 -6.60 -13.66 -5.67
N GLY A 16 -5.88 -12.55 -5.92
CA GLY A 16 -6.35 -11.44 -6.76
C GLY A 16 -7.18 -10.38 -6.01
N LEU A 17 -7.36 -10.53 -4.70
CA LEU A 17 -7.89 -9.49 -3.81
C LEU A 17 -6.74 -8.90 -2.97
N GLY A 18 -6.22 -7.77 -3.42
CA GLY A 18 -5.12 -7.07 -2.78
C GLY A 18 -5.59 -6.32 -1.54
N TYR A 19 -4.83 -6.40 -0.46
CA TYR A 19 -5.06 -5.68 0.78
C TYR A 19 -3.80 -4.93 1.18
N ILE A 20 -3.93 -3.64 1.46
CA ILE A 20 -2.85 -2.79 1.95
C ILE A 20 -3.26 -2.16 3.27
N THR A 21 -2.34 -2.13 4.23
CA THR A 21 -2.57 -1.52 5.55
C THR A 21 -1.32 -0.79 6.02
N ASN A 22 -1.50 0.30 6.76
CA ASN A 22 -0.43 1.04 7.40
C ASN A 22 -0.68 1.14 8.91
N THR A 23 0.24 0.59 9.70
CA THR A 23 0.12 0.54 11.16
C THR A 23 0.44 1.87 11.85
N GLY A 24 1.14 2.78 11.15
CA GLY A 24 1.53 4.08 11.68
C GLY A 24 0.40 5.11 11.66
N ASN A 25 -0.50 5.06 10.68
CA ASN A 25 -1.66 5.95 10.56
C ASN A 25 -3.01 5.23 10.72
N PHE A 26 -3.00 3.92 10.97
CA PHE A 26 -4.19 3.06 11.14
C PHE A 26 -5.14 3.09 9.93
N SER A 27 -4.59 3.18 8.71
CA SER A 27 -5.36 3.07 7.48
C SER A 27 -5.24 1.69 6.84
N ASP A 28 -6.27 1.31 6.10
CA ASP A 28 -6.30 0.10 5.29
C ASP A 28 -7.20 0.28 4.06
N ARG A 29 -6.90 -0.47 3.01
CA ARG A 29 -7.63 -0.45 1.73
C ARG A 29 -7.60 -1.83 1.09
N VAL A 30 -8.72 -2.21 0.48
CA VAL A 30 -8.81 -3.38 -0.40
C VAL A 30 -8.83 -2.88 -1.85
N VAL A 31 -8.14 -3.59 -2.73
CA VAL A 31 -8.04 -3.27 -4.15
C VAL A 31 -8.44 -4.47 -5.00
N ASN A 32 -8.84 -4.19 -6.25
CA ASN A 32 -9.22 -5.21 -7.22
C ASN A 32 -7.97 -5.92 -7.82
N GLY A 33 -8.18 -6.84 -8.77
CA GLY A 33 -7.10 -7.62 -9.36
C GLY A 33 -5.98 -6.79 -10.01
N SER A 34 -6.32 -5.76 -10.80
CA SER A 34 -5.30 -4.89 -11.40
C SER A 34 -4.54 -4.08 -10.35
N GLY A 35 -5.25 -3.55 -9.35
CA GLY A 35 -4.61 -2.89 -8.21
C GLY A 35 -3.69 -3.84 -7.43
N THR A 36 -4.05 -5.12 -7.31
CA THR A 36 -3.24 -6.16 -6.66
C THR A 36 -1.92 -6.38 -7.39
N VAL A 37 -1.96 -6.43 -8.72
CA VAL A 37 -0.75 -6.49 -9.56
C VAL A 37 0.14 -5.27 -9.31
N PHE A 38 -0.44 -4.07 -9.25
CA PHE A 38 0.32 -2.84 -9.00
C PHE A 38 0.93 -2.84 -7.59
N LEU A 39 0.18 -3.28 -6.57
CA LEU A 39 0.69 -3.42 -5.20
C LEU A 39 1.86 -4.41 -5.13
N ASN A 40 1.79 -5.53 -5.84
CA ASN A 40 2.86 -6.53 -5.87
C ASN A 40 4.12 -6.05 -6.63
N ALA A 41 4.02 -5.01 -7.45
CA ALA A 41 5.13 -4.46 -8.23
C ALA A 41 5.99 -3.43 -7.47
N VAL A 42 5.43 -2.79 -6.43
CA VAL A 42 6.15 -1.84 -5.57
C VAL A 42 6.99 -2.56 -4.52
N SER A 43 8.06 -1.93 -4.05
CA SER A 43 8.92 -2.48 -3.01
C SER A 43 9.28 -1.44 -1.95
N ARG A 44 10.00 -1.91 -0.93
CA ARG A 44 10.58 -1.07 0.12
C ARG A 44 11.82 -0.30 -0.33
N GLU A 45 12.30 -0.53 -1.56
CA GLU A 45 13.34 0.29 -2.19
C GLU A 45 12.70 1.30 -3.15
N GLY A 46 13.36 2.44 -3.34
CA GLY A 46 12.89 3.46 -4.26
C GLY A 46 12.96 2.98 -5.71
N GLN A 47 11.83 2.97 -6.40
CA GLN A 47 11.74 2.50 -7.79
C GLN A 47 11.12 3.57 -8.68
N SER A 48 11.65 3.73 -9.89
CA SER A 48 11.01 4.60 -10.90
C SER A 48 9.66 4.01 -11.33
N LEU A 49 8.77 4.88 -11.81
CA LEU A 49 7.45 4.48 -12.29
C LEU A 49 7.57 3.48 -13.45
N GLU A 50 8.53 3.68 -14.34
CA GLU A 50 8.81 2.82 -15.49
C GLU A 50 9.23 1.42 -15.04
N ALA A 51 10.10 1.32 -14.02
CA ALA A 51 10.53 0.04 -13.47
C ALA A 51 9.37 -0.71 -12.79
N ILE A 52 8.46 0.01 -12.13
CA ILE A 52 7.23 -0.57 -11.55
C ILE A 52 6.31 -1.06 -12.68
N CYS A 53 6.08 -0.25 -13.71
CA CYS A 53 5.24 -0.63 -14.86
C CYS A 53 5.78 -1.83 -15.62
N GLN A 54 7.11 -1.95 -15.76
CA GLN A 54 7.75 -3.13 -16.36
C GLN A 54 7.47 -4.41 -15.55
N LYS A 55 7.53 -4.33 -14.22
CA LYS A 55 7.17 -5.46 -13.35
C LYS A 55 5.69 -5.80 -13.45
N ALA A 56 4.82 -4.79 -13.44
CA ALA A 56 3.38 -4.97 -13.53
C ALA A 56 2.93 -5.56 -14.87
N ALA A 57 3.51 -5.09 -15.98
CA ALA A 57 3.20 -5.56 -17.34
C ALA A 57 3.41 -7.07 -17.51
N ALA A 58 4.34 -7.68 -16.77
CA ALA A 58 4.58 -9.12 -16.81
C ALA A 58 3.36 -9.96 -16.38
N ALA A 59 2.40 -9.39 -15.65
CA ALA A 59 1.16 -10.05 -15.24
C ALA A 59 0.02 -9.90 -16.25
N PHE A 60 0.17 -9.08 -17.28
CA PHE A 60 -0.88 -8.79 -18.27
C PHE A 60 -0.50 -9.34 -19.66
N ILE A 61 -1.46 -9.92 -20.36
CA ILE A 61 -1.25 -10.45 -21.71
C ILE A 61 -1.40 -9.32 -22.73
N GLY A 62 -0.34 -9.06 -23.50
CA GLY A 62 -0.38 -8.12 -24.63
C GLY A 62 -0.39 -6.63 -24.23
N VAL A 63 -0.18 -6.32 -22.95
CA VAL A 63 -0.08 -4.95 -22.44
C VAL A 63 1.39 -4.57 -22.29
N LYS A 64 1.77 -3.38 -22.75
CA LYS A 64 3.13 -2.87 -22.58
C LYS A 64 3.23 -1.99 -21.34
N ALA A 65 4.46 -1.78 -20.85
CA ALA A 65 4.70 -0.92 -19.70
C ALA A 65 4.23 0.52 -19.95
N GLU A 66 4.30 1.01 -21.19
CA GLU A 66 3.87 2.37 -21.55
C GLU A 66 2.35 2.56 -21.41
N ASP A 67 1.58 1.50 -21.66
CA ASP A 67 0.10 1.52 -21.55
C ASP A 67 -0.36 1.63 -20.09
N LEU A 68 0.49 1.24 -19.13
CA LEU A 68 0.19 1.23 -17.69
C LEU A 68 0.64 2.52 -16.97
N LEU A 69 1.43 3.37 -17.62
CA LEU A 69 2.11 4.48 -16.94
C LEU A 69 1.14 5.41 -16.19
N GLU A 70 0.09 5.88 -16.86
CA GLU A 70 -0.85 6.83 -16.26
C GLU A 70 -1.70 6.15 -15.18
N ASP A 71 -2.20 4.95 -15.44
CA ASP A 71 -3.02 4.19 -14.48
C ASP A 71 -2.24 3.89 -13.18
N VAL A 72 -0.99 3.43 -13.30
CA VAL A 72 -0.12 3.15 -12.16
C VAL A 72 0.23 4.45 -11.43
N LYS A 73 0.49 5.54 -12.16
CA LYS A 73 0.79 6.84 -11.56
C LYS A 73 -0.39 7.35 -10.72
N VAL A 74 -1.58 7.38 -11.29
CA VAL A 74 -2.80 7.83 -10.59
C VAL A 74 -3.03 6.97 -9.35
N PHE A 75 -2.96 5.64 -9.51
CA PHE A 75 -3.13 4.72 -8.39
C PHE A 75 -2.08 4.91 -7.28
N PHE A 76 -0.82 5.15 -7.63
CA PHE A 76 0.25 5.32 -6.63
C PHE A 76 0.21 6.69 -5.98
N ASP A 77 -0.18 7.73 -6.71
CA ASP A 77 -0.38 9.06 -6.16
C ASP A 77 -1.49 9.05 -5.10
N GLU A 78 -2.61 8.34 -5.35
CA GLU A 78 -3.64 8.10 -4.31
C GLU A 78 -3.05 7.41 -3.07
N LEU A 79 -2.22 6.38 -3.25
CA LEU A 79 -1.60 5.66 -2.13
C LEU A 79 -0.56 6.49 -1.38
N VAL A 80 0.07 7.48 -2.03
CA VAL A 80 0.94 8.46 -1.36
C VAL A 80 0.09 9.41 -0.51
N GLU A 81 -1.03 9.90 -1.03
CA GLU A 81 -1.98 10.75 -0.31
C GLU A 81 -2.60 10.03 0.89
N ASP A 82 -2.99 8.76 0.71
CA ASP A 82 -3.49 7.88 1.77
C ASP A 82 -2.40 7.46 2.79
N GLY A 83 -1.15 7.84 2.52
CA GLY A 83 -0.02 7.64 3.42
C GLY A 83 0.58 6.24 3.42
N PHE A 84 0.20 5.36 2.49
CA PHE A 84 0.77 4.02 2.34
C PHE A 84 2.15 4.02 1.66
N LEU A 85 2.32 4.87 0.66
CA LEU A 85 3.56 5.02 -0.10
C LEU A 85 4.24 6.36 0.19
N THR A 86 5.49 6.47 -0.22
CA THR A 86 6.23 7.73 -0.29
C THR A 86 6.85 7.91 -1.66
N ARG A 87 7.05 9.16 -2.06
CA ARG A 87 7.73 9.56 -3.30
C ARG A 87 8.71 10.70 -3.01
N GLY A 88 9.75 10.82 -3.82
CA GLY A 88 10.78 11.85 -3.69
C GLY A 88 11.74 11.78 -4.87
N GLU A 89 12.52 12.82 -5.11
CA GLU A 89 13.53 12.86 -6.18
C GLU A 89 14.81 12.14 -5.76
N THR A 90 15.14 12.15 -4.47
CA THR A 90 16.35 11.55 -3.91
C THR A 90 16.03 10.52 -2.82
N ILE A 91 17.00 9.65 -2.53
CA ILE A 91 16.90 8.69 -1.40
C ILE A 91 16.70 9.45 -0.07
N ALA A 92 17.38 10.59 0.10
CA ALA A 92 17.26 11.42 1.29
C ALA A 92 15.83 11.96 1.48
N GLU A 93 15.16 12.40 0.40
CA GLU A 93 13.76 12.81 0.46
C GLU A 93 12.83 11.65 0.78
N LEU A 94 13.07 10.48 0.18
CA LEU A 94 12.28 9.29 0.51
C LEU A 94 12.40 8.95 2.00
N ASP A 95 13.60 9.03 2.57
CA ASP A 95 13.88 8.76 3.99
C ASP A 95 13.27 9.82 4.91
N ALA A 96 13.33 11.09 4.54
CA ALA A 96 12.68 12.17 5.27
C ALA A 96 11.14 11.99 5.29
N ASN A 97 10.56 11.48 4.20
CA ASN A 97 9.12 11.26 4.07
C ASN A 97 8.64 9.94 4.71
N ASP A 98 9.53 8.98 4.99
CA ASP A 98 9.24 7.72 5.70
C ASP A 98 9.52 7.88 7.20
N VAL A 99 8.79 8.79 7.86
CA VAL A 99 8.97 9.09 9.29
C VAL A 99 8.53 7.90 10.15
N ARG A 100 9.52 7.25 10.78
CA ARG A 100 9.29 6.10 11.67
C ARG A 100 9.08 6.52 13.12
N PHE A 101 8.49 5.63 13.91
CA PHE A 101 8.53 5.76 15.36
C PHE A 101 9.98 5.65 15.87
N SER A 102 10.38 6.57 16.74
CA SER A 102 11.68 6.58 17.40
C SER A 102 11.52 7.04 18.85
N TYR A 103 12.21 6.35 19.77
CA TYR A 103 12.28 6.73 21.19
C TYR A 103 13.11 8.00 21.44
N ALA A 104 13.84 8.49 20.43
CA ALA A 104 14.59 9.75 20.52
C ALA A 104 13.71 11.00 20.36
N ALA A 105 12.45 10.85 19.90
CA ALA A 105 11.51 11.95 19.82
C ALA A 105 10.99 12.28 21.22
N ILE A 106 11.27 13.51 21.67
CA ILE A 106 11.02 14.00 23.04
C ILE A 106 9.51 14.06 23.38
N GLU A 107 8.64 14.06 22.36
CA GLU A 107 7.19 14.11 22.56
C GLU A 107 6.54 12.74 22.31
N PRO A 108 5.98 12.09 23.35
CA PRO A 108 5.24 10.85 23.16
C PRO A 108 3.95 11.14 22.38
N LYS A 109 3.78 10.45 21.25
CA LYS A 109 2.61 10.56 20.34
C LYS A 109 1.25 10.25 21.01
N THR A 110 1.24 9.88 22.29
CA THR A 110 0.05 9.66 23.13
C THR A 110 -0.68 10.94 23.53
N ILE A 111 -0.20 12.13 23.17
CA ILE A 111 -0.87 13.43 23.43
C ILE A 111 -1.87 13.82 22.31
N LYS A 112 -2.24 12.91 21.39
CA LYS A 112 -3.37 13.21 20.50
C LYS A 112 -4.68 13.12 21.28
N LYS A 113 -5.27 14.28 21.58
CA LYS A 113 -6.62 14.40 22.17
C LYS A 113 -7.74 14.04 21.19
N ASP A 114 -7.43 14.10 19.89
CA ASP A 114 -8.35 13.80 18.81
C ASP A 114 -7.86 12.58 18.03
N PHE A 115 -8.67 11.52 18.05
CA PHE A 115 -8.45 10.25 17.35
C PHE A 115 -9.18 10.21 16.01
N THR A 116 -9.77 11.33 15.57
CA THR A 116 -10.39 11.43 14.26
C THR A 116 -9.31 11.19 13.19
N PRO A 117 -9.52 10.25 12.27
CA PRO A 117 -8.56 9.99 11.21
C PRO A 117 -8.47 11.23 10.30
N VAL A 118 -7.24 11.70 10.07
CA VAL A 118 -6.96 12.85 9.20
C VAL A 118 -7.27 12.52 7.73
N ILE A 119 -7.22 11.23 7.39
CA ILE A 119 -7.47 10.71 6.04
C ILE A 119 -8.89 10.10 6.04
N PRO A 120 -9.75 10.46 5.08
CA PRO A 120 -11.08 9.89 4.98
C PRO A 120 -11.01 8.38 4.77
N ARG A 121 -11.79 7.63 5.56
CA ARG A 121 -11.88 6.17 5.42
C ARG A 121 -12.55 5.81 4.09
N ALA A 122 -12.18 4.66 3.53
CA ALA A 122 -12.82 4.10 2.35
C ALA A 122 -14.35 4.01 2.54
N LYS A 123 -15.12 4.22 1.45
CA LYS A 123 -16.59 4.18 1.48
C LYS A 123 -17.14 2.80 1.85
N GLU A 124 -16.43 1.74 1.50
CA GLU A 124 -16.78 0.36 1.81
C GLU A 124 -15.87 -0.15 2.93
N SER A 125 -16.45 -0.85 3.90
CA SER A 125 -15.71 -1.47 5.01
C SER A 125 -14.82 -2.58 4.46
N THR A 126 -13.51 -2.48 4.69
CA THR A 126 -12.54 -3.52 4.34
C THR A 126 -12.88 -4.86 4.99
N GLN A 127 -13.46 -4.83 6.20
CA GLN A 127 -13.91 -6.02 6.92
C GLN A 127 -15.02 -6.74 6.15
N ASP A 128 -16.00 -6.00 5.65
CA ASP A 128 -17.15 -6.56 4.95
C ASP A 128 -16.70 -7.21 3.62
N VAL A 129 -15.78 -6.55 2.90
CA VAL A 129 -15.21 -7.07 1.65
C VAL A 129 -14.43 -8.36 1.89
N LEU A 130 -13.56 -8.38 2.90
CA LEU A 130 -12.77 -9.56 3.25
C LEU A 130 -13.66 -10.69 3.76
N GLU A 131 -14.65 -10.40 4.62
CA GLU A 131 -15.62 -11.41 5.09
C GLU A 131 -16.33 -12.05 3.91
N LYS A 132 -16.83 -11.25 2.96
CA LYS A 132 -17.48 -11.77 1.74
C LYS A 132 -16.53 -12.65 0.92
N HIS A 133 -15.26 -12.27 0.77
CA HIS A 133 -14.27 -13.07 0.05
C HIS A 133 -14.02 -14.43 0.74
N PHE A 134 -13.96 -14.46 2.07
CA PHE A 134 -13.65 -15.68 2.83
C PHE A 134 -14.88 -16.51 3.20
N LYS A 135 -16.11 -16.02 3.05
CA LYS A 135 -17.36 -16.68 3.48
C LYS A 135 -17.54 -18.11 2.95
N HIS A 136 -16.92 -18.45 1.82
CA HIS A 136 -16.97 -19.79 1.21
C HIS A 136 -15.61 -20.50 1.14
N LYS A 137 -14.54 -19.88 1.69
CA LYS A 137 -13.21 -20.48 1.81
C LYS A 137 -13.00 -20.81 3.31
N PRO A 138 -13.08 -22.09 3.74
CA PRO A 138 -12.85 -22.41 5.15
C PRO A 138 -11.47 -21.88 5.57
N PRO A 139 -11.33 -21.30 6.77
CA PRO A 139 -10.02 -20.92 7.26
C PRO A 139 -9.19 -22.20 7.36
N SER A 140 -8.16 -22.34 6.53
CA SER A 140 -7.16 -23.36 6.72
C SER A 140 -6.39 -23.01 7.99
N PHE A 141 -6.93 -23.47 9.12
CA PHE A 141 -6.20 -23.66 10.36
C PHE A 141 -5.09 -24.71 10.08
N GLN A 142 -4.01 -24.29 9.42
CA GLN A 142 -2.72 -24.91 9.68
C GLN A 142 -2.23 -24.30 10.98
N ALA A 143 -2.74 -24.87 12.07
CA ALA A 143 -2.10 -24.77 13.37
C ALA A 143 -0.63 -25.16 13.17
N PHE A 144 0.26 -24.22 13.45
CA PHE A 144 1.66 -24.51 13.70
C PHE A 144 1.71 -25.65 14.73
N LYS A 145 2.19 -26.82 14.30
CA LYS A 145 2.75 -27.84 15.18
C LYS A 145 4.25 -27.65 15.23
#